data_AF-A0A2V8YPT9-F1
#
_entry.id   AF-A0A2V8YPT9-F1
#
_cell.length_a   1.000
_cell.length_b   1.000
_cell.length_c   1.000
_cell.angle_alpha   90.00
_cell.angle_beta   90.00
_cell.angle_gamma   90.00
#
_symmetry.space_group_name_H-M   'P 1'
#
loop_
_entity.id
_entity.type
_entity.pdbx_description
1 polymer ?
#
loop_
_entity_poly.entity_id
_entity_poly.type
_entity_poly.pdbx_seq_one_letter_code
_entity_poly.pdbx_strand_id
1 'polypeptide(L)'
;MPADQLRNRTVGSKMTESEYEQLVAVAERDGLTLGEWCREVLLAQANTTEETRPLATERTLLAEVMALRTILLNALFKLAQGAVLTTEELDRLIERADGERFERAQERFAEVPTGGRS
;
A
#
# COMPACT_ATOMS: atom_id res chain seq x y z
N MET A 1 31.02 17.93 -16.92
CA MET A 1 29.94 17.15 -16.26
C MET A 1 30.53 16.53 -15.01
N PRO A 2 29.93 16.72 -13.82
CA PRO A 2 30.40 16.06 -12.61
C PRO A 2 30.28 14.53 -12.77
N ALA A 3 31.19 13.78 -12.15
CA ALA A 3 31.34 12.33 -12.37
C ALA A 3 30.15 11.50 -11.84
N ASP A 4 29.28 12.10 -11.04
CA ASP A 4 28.09 11.52 -10.41
C ASP A 4 26.87 11.44 -11.35
N GLN A 5 26.89 12.11 -12.51
CA GLN A 5 25.79 12.11 -13.47
C GLN A 5 25.92 11.07 -14.59
N LEU A 6 27.06 10.37 -14.70
CA LEU A 6 27.30 9.39 -15.77
C LEU A 6 26.82 8.00 -15.38
N ARG A 7 25.97 7.39 -16.23
CA ARG A 7 25.54 5.99 -16.10
C ARG A 7 26.67 5.05 -16.57
N ASN A 8 27.68 4.83 -15.71
CA ASN A 8 28.88 4.06 -16.05
C ASN A 8 29.08 2.78 -15.21
N ARG A 9 28.06 2.38 -14.44
CA ARG A 9 28.06 1.15 -13.64
C ARG A 9 26.98 0.21 -14.16
N THR A 10 27.31 -1.08 -14.15
CA THR A 10 26.40 -2.15 -14.55
C THR A 10 26.12 -3.05 -13.35
N VAL A 11 24.86 -3.46 -13.20
CA VAL A 11 24.42 -4.50 -12.27
C VAL A 11 23.85 -5.63 -13.11
N GLY A 12 24.21 -6.88 -12.79
CA GLY A 12 23.77 -8.05 -13.53
C GLY A 12 23.41 -9.20 -12.59
N SER A 13 22.46 -10.03 -13.00
CA SER A 13 22.07 -11.26 -12.32
C SER A 13 21.99 -12.40 -13.33
N LYS A 14 22.27 -13.62 -12.89
CA LYS A 14 22.02 -14.82 -13.70
C LYS A 14 20.54 -15.17 -13.58
N MET A 15 19.95 -15.57 -14.70
CA MET A 15 18.55 -15.96 -14.80
C MET A 15 18.45 -17.24 -15.63
N THR A 16 17.42 -18.02 -15.36
CA THR A 16 16.94 -19.07 -16.26
C THR A 16 16.30 -18.44 -17.51
N GLU A 17 16.16 -19.22 -18.57
CA GLU A 17 15.51 -18.74 -19.81
C GLU A 17 14.08 -18.25 -19.54
N SER A 18 13.31 -19.02 -18.76
CA SER A 18 11.92 -18.66 -18.42
C SER A 18 11.81 -17.36 -17.61
N GLU A 19 12.75 -17.13 -16.68
CA GLU A 19 12.77 -15.87 -15.93
C GLU A 19 13.11 -14.70 -16.86
N TYR A 20 14.07 -14.89 -17.77
CA TYR A 20 14.45 -13.85 -18.73
C TYR A 20 13.30 -13.49 -19.68
N GLU A 21 12.67 -14.48 -20.30
CA GLU A 21 11.51 -14.31 -21.19
C GLU A 21 10.36 -13.59 -20.48
N GLN A 22 10.06 -13.98 -19.23
CA GLN A 22 9.02 -13.34 -18.44
C GLN A 22 9.30 -11.84 -18.23
N LEU A 23 10.54 -11.46 -17.90
CA LEU A 23 10.88 -10.06 -17.67
C LEU A 23 10.91 -9.24 -18.95
N VAL A 24 11.34 -9.84 -20.08
CA VAL A 24 11.26 -9.19 -21.39
C VAL A 24 9.81 -8.87 -21.76
N ALA A 25 8.89 -9.83 -21.60
CA ALA A 25 7.48 -9.62 -21.91
C ALA A 25 6.86 -8.49 -21.07
N VAL A 26 7.28 -8.34 -19.81
CA VAL A 26 6.85 -7.23 -18.94
C VAL A 26 7.40 -5.90 -19.44
N ALA A 27 8.69 -5.83 -19.77
CA ALA A 27 9.31 -4.61 -20.28
C ALA A 27 8.68 -4.17 -21.61
N GLU A 28 8.41 -5.11 -22.52
CA GLU A 28 7.76 -4.85 -23.81
C GLU A 28 6.34 -4.32 -23.66
N ARG A 29 5.55 -4.87 -22.71
CA ARG A 29 4.20 -4.36 -22.41
C ARG A 29 4.23 -2.89 -21.99
N ASP A 30 5.29 -2.49 -21.29
CA ASP A 30 5.46 -1.13 -20.79
C ASP A 30 6.22 -0.23 -21.80
N GLY A 31 6.57 -0.76 -22.98
CA GLY A 31 7.25 -0.02 -24.07
C GLY A 31 8.73 0.29 -23.80
N LEU A 32 9.36 -0.46 -22.88
CA LEU A 32 10.73 -0.24 -22.42
C LEU A 32 11.66 -1.35 -22.88
N THR A 33 12.96 -1.06 -22.97
CA THR A 33 13.96 -2.12 -22.99
C THR A 33 14.05 -2.79 -21.62
N LEU A 34 14.46 -4.06 -21.59
CA LEU A 34 14.66 -4.79 -20.31
C LEU A 34 15.61 -4.05 -19.36
N GLY A 35 16.65 -3.39 -19.90
CA GLY A 35 17.60 -2.62 -19.10
C GLY A 35 16.99 -1.35 -18.48
N GLU A 36 16.13 -0.64 -19.22
CA GLU A 36 15.38 0.52 -18.71
C GLU A 36 14.39 0.09 -17.63
N TRP A 37 13.61 -0.95 -17.91
CA TRP A 37 12.65 -1.51 -16.98
C TRP A 37 13.31 -1.97 -15.67
N CYS A 38 14.40 -2.76 -15.76
CA CYS A 38 15.16 -3.21 -14.59
C CYS A 38 15.69 -2.03 -13.76
N ARG A 39 16.19 -0.98 -14.43
CA ARG A 39 16.67 0.22 -13.74
C ARG A 39 15.55 0.92 -12.99
N GLU A 40 14.40 1.09 -13.62
CA GLU A 40 13.24 1.74 -13.00
C GLU A 40 12.74 0.96 -11.79
N VAL A 41 12.60 -0.36 -11.92
CA VAL A 41 12.19 -1.24 -10.81
C VAL A 41 13.19 -1.18 -9.65
N LEU A 42 14.50 -1.27 -9.92
CA LEU A 42 15.52 -1.23 -8.88
C LEU A 42 15.58 0.14 -8.18
N LEU A 43 15.43 1.24 -8.92
CA LEU A 43 15.40 2.58 -8.35
C LEU A 43 14.10 2.82 -7.58
N ALA A 44 12.95 2.39 -8.09
CA ALA A 44 11.68 2.48 -7.38
C ALA A 44 11.75 1.72 -6.07
N GLN A 45 12.30 0.49 -6.08
CA GLN A 45 12.48 -0.31 -4.88
C GLN A 45 13.45 0.34 -3.89
N ALA A 46 14.59 0.87 -4.37
CA ALA A 46 15.57 1.56 -3.53
C ALA A 46 14.98 2.83 -2.90
N ASN A 47 14.16 3.57 -3.64
CA ASN A 47 13.48 4.78 -3.16
C ASN A 47 12.27 4.46 -2.25
N THR A 48 11.75 3.23 -2.31
CA THR A 48 10.66 2.76 -1.43
C THR A 48 11.18 2.36 -0.04
N THR A 49 12.50 2.18 0.11
CA THR A 49 13.12 1.84 1.39
C THR A 49 13.12 3.06 2.32
N GLU A 50 12.32 2.95 3.38
CA GLU A 50 12.11 3.86 4.53
C GLU A 50 11.09 5.01 4.41
N GLU A 51 10.97 5.74 3.30
CA GLU A 51 10.10 6.95 3.27
C GLU A 51 8.66 6.71 2.80
N THR A 52 8.36 5.62 2.08
CA THR A 52 7.05 5.42 1.42
C THR A 52 6.33 4.11 1.77
N ARG A 53 6.98 3.17 2.44
CA ARG A 53 6.25 2.04 3.04
C ARG A 53 5.58 2.58 4.30
N PRO A 54 4.25 2.52 4.45
CA PRO A 54 3.62 3.02 5.66
C PRO A 54 4.27 2.32 6.84
N LEU A 55 4.85 3.11 7.74
CA LEU A 55 5.53 2.55 8.91
C LEU A 55 4.53 1.61 9.59
N ALA A 56 4.98 0.51 10.20
CA ALA A 56 4.07 -0.40 10.90
C ALA A 56 3.11 0.36 11.84
N THR A 57 3.61 1.47 12.42
CA THR A 57 2.84 2.45 13.18
C THR A 57 1.73 3.13 12.39
N GLU A 58 1.97 3.62 11.16
CA GLU A 58 0.94 4.26 10.32
C GLU A 58 -0.15 3.26 9.92
N ARG A 59 0.23 2.01 9.63
CA ARG A 59 -0.73 0.94 9.35
C ARG A 59 -1.63 0.66 10.55
N THR A 60 -1.02 0.56 11.73
CA THR A 60 -1.76 0.38 12.98
C THR A 60 -2.66 1.56 13.27
N LEU A 61 -2.17 2.80 13.17
CA LEU A 61 -2.97 4.00 13.39
C LEU A 61 -4.17 4.08 12.45
N LEU A 62 -3.97 3.83 11.15
CA LEU A 62 -5.08 3.86 10.20
C LEU A 62 -6.11 2.75 10.49
N ALA A 63 -5.65 1.56 10.90
CA ALA A 63 -6.55 0.48 11.31
C ALA A 63 -7.40 0.90 12.53
N GLU A 64 -6.80 1.45 13.58
CA GLU A 64 -7.53 1.95 14.74
C GLU A 64 -8.54 3.06 14.35
N VAL A 65 -8.17 3.96 13.44
CA VAL A 65 -9.09 5.00 12.93
C VAL A 65 -10.24 4.38 12.13
N MET A 66 -10.01 3.33 11.34
CA MET A 66 -11.07 2.62 10.62
C MET A 66 -12.02 1.86 11.55
N ALA A 67 -11.49 1.26 12.63
CA ALA A 67 -12.31 0.63 13.66
C ALA A 67 -13.22 1.67 14.35
N LEU A 68 -12.62 2.77 14.84
CA LEU A 68 -13.35 3.87 15.46
C LEU A 68 -14.42 4.48 14.53
N ARG A 69 -14.08 4.74 13.27
CA ARG A 69 -15.04 5.25 12.27
C ARG A 69 -16.22 4.30 12.09
N THR A 70 -15.95 2.99 12.02
CA THR A 70 -16.98 1.96 11.86
C THR A 70 -17.92 1.95 13.07
N ILE A 71 -17.37 1.94 14.28
CA ILE A 71 -18.15 1.94 15.52
C ILE A 71 -19.01 3.21 15.60
N LEU A 72 -18.40 4.38 15.40
CA LEU A 72 -19.09 5.67 15.50
C LEU A 72 -20.22 5.81 14.49
N LEU A 73 -19.98 5.49 13.22
CA LEU A 73 -21.02 5.66 12.18
C LEU A 73 -22.21 4.74 12.41
N ASN A 74 -21.98 3.48 12.78
CA ASN A 74 -23.07 2.54 13.04
C ASN A 74 -23.84 2.89 14.32
N ALA A 75 -23.14 3.28 15.39
CA ALA A 75 -23.77 3.73 16.63
C ALA A 75 -24.61 5.00 16.40
N LEU A 76 -24.04 6.02 15.76
CA LEU A 76 -24.74 7.27 15.46
C LEU A 76 -25.94 7.07 14.54
N PHE A 77 -25.81 6.23 13.50
CA PHE A 77 -26.92 5.92 12.61
C PHE A 77 -28.09 5.27 13.35
N LYS A 78 -27.80 4.36 14.28
CA LYS A 78 -28.83 3.71 15.09
C LYS A 78 -29.50 4.69 16.07
N LEU A 79 -28.70 5.50 16.76
CA LEU A 79 -29.22 6.51 17.69
C LEU A 79 -30.04 7.59 16.97
N ALA A 80 -29.63 7.98 15.76
CA ALA A 80 -30.36 8.96 14.94
C ALA A 80 -31.74 8.46 14.51
N GLN A 81 -31.97 7.14 14.50
CA GLN A 81 -33.28 6.54 14.27
C GLN A 81 -34.15 6.47 15.53
N GLY A 82 -33.65 6.96 16.67
CA GLY A 82 -34.30 6.83 17.97
C GLY A 82 -34.26 5.41 18.54
N ALA A 83 -33.47 4.51 17.94
CA ALA A 83 -33.32 3.15 18.44
C ALA A 83 -32.33 3.10 19.61
N VAL A 84 -32.57 2.20 20.56
CA VAL A 84 -31.65 1.93 21.66
C VAL A 84 -30.48 1.09 21.14
N LEU A 85 -29.26 1.49 21.47
CA LEU A 85 -28.06 0.70 21.26
C LEU A 85 -27.78 -0.07 22.56
N THR A 86 -27.97 -1.39 22.56
CA THR A 86 -27.67 -2.21 23.74
C THR A 86 -26.17 -2.48 23.88
N THR A 87 -25.74 -2.90 25.07
CA THR A 87 -24.34 -3.28 25.33
C THR A 87 -23.89 -4.42 24.41
N GLU A 88 -24.71 -5.46 24.25
CA GLU A 88 -24.38 -6.61 23.40
C GLU A 88 -24.24 -6.23 21.93
N GLU A 89 -24.98 -5.24 21.47
CA GLU A 89 -24.89 -4.74 20.10
C GLU A 89 -23.65 -3.87 19.90
N LEU A 90 -23.30 -3.06 20.91
CA LEU A 90 -22.07 -2.28 20.90
C LEU A 90 -20.85 -3.22 20.93
N ASP A 91 -20.85 -4.27 21.75
CA ASP A 91 -19.77 -5.25 21.83
C ASP A 91 -19.57 -5.96 20.49
N ARG A 92 -20.65 -6.44 19.86
CA ARG A 92 -20.57 -7.04 18.51
C ARG A 92 -20.03 -6.07 17.46
N LEU A 93 -20.40 -4.80 17.58
CA LEU A 93 -19.92 -3.77 16.67
C LEU A 93 -18.42 -3.51 16.85
N ILE A 94 -17.93 -3.51 18.09
CA ILE A 94 -16.50 -3.41 18.44
C ILE A 94 -15.75 -4.63 17.89
N GLU A 95 -16.19 -5.85 18.20
CA GLU A 95 -15.54 -7.08 17.73
C GLU A 95 -15.43 -7.12 16.20
N ARG A 96 -16.50 -6.75 15.50
CA ARG A 96 -16.49 -6.69 14.03
C ARG A 96 -15.52 -5.62 13.52
N ALA A 97 -15.56 -4.42 14.11
CA ALA A 97 -14.69 -3.32 13.72
C ALA A 97 -13.21 -3.68 13.94
N ASP A 98 -12.88 -4.34 15.04
CA ASP A 98 -11.54 -4.81 15.38
C ASP A 98 -11.06 -5.97 14.52
N GLY A 99 -11.96 -6.86 14.09
CA GLY A 99 -11.63 -7.95 13.17
C GLY A 99 -11.30 -7.47 11.76
N GLU A 100 -11.98 -6.43 11.28
CA GLU A 100 -11.89 -5.95 9.89
C GLU A 100 -10.90 -4.77 9.72
N ARG A 101 -10.37 -4.21 10.81
CA ARG A 101 -9.63 -2.92 10.80
C ARG A 101 -8.39 -2.90 9.91
N PHE A 102 -7.61 -3.99 9.91
CA PHE A 102 -6.37 -4.06 9.13
C PHE A 102 -6.62 -4.31 7.64
N GLU A 103 -7.69 -5.02 7.29
CA GLU A 103 -8.12 -5.20 5.91
C GLU A 103 -8.56 -3.84 5.33
N ARG A 104 -9.47 -3.14 6.03
CA ARG A 104 -9.93 -1.80 5.63
C ARG A 104 -8.79 -0.79 5.54
N ALA A 105 -7.82 -0.83 6.45
CA ALA A 105 -6.66 0.04 6.37
C ALA A 105 -5.81 -0.25 5.13
N GLN A 106 -5.62 -1.53 4.77
CA GLN A 106 -4.87 -1.90 3.57
C GLN A 106 -5.56 -1.45 2.29
N GLU A 107 -6.87 -1.63 2.18
CA GLU A 107 -7.68 -1.11 1.06
C GLU A 107 -7.46 0.40 0.91
N ARG A 108 -7.49 1.14 2.03
CA ARG A 108 -7.26 2.59 2.03
C ARG A 108 -5.85 2.99 1.59
N PHE A 109 -4.82 2.26 1.99
CA PHE A 109 -3.47 2.52 1.48
C PHE A 109 -3.35 2.23 -0.02
N ALA A 110 -4.07 1.22 -0.53
CA ALA A 110 -4.09 0.90 -1.95
C ALA A 110 -4.87 1.94 -2.79
N GLU A 111 -5.88 2.58 -2.21
CA GLU A 111 -6.66 3.66 -2.85
C GLU A 111 -5.91 5.00 -2.94
N VAL A 112 -4.95 5.26 -2.03
CA VAL A 112 -4.14 6.48 -2.06
C VAL A 112 -3.10 6.32 -3.18
N PRO A 113 -3.19 7.10 -4.27
CA PRO A 113 -2.14 7.08 -5.29
C PRO A 113 -0.82 7.45 -4.61
N THR A 114 0.26 6.74 -4.89
CA THR A 114 1.65 7.09 -4.51
C THR A 114 2.14 8.39 -5.20
N GLY A 115 1.25 9.33 -5.48
CA GLY A 115 1.50 10.56 -6.20
C GLY A 115 1.06 11.79 -5.39
N GLY A 116 2.04 12.65 -5.08
CA GLY A 116 1.79 14.07 -4.84
C GLY A 116 2.09 14.57 -3.45
N ARG A 117 3.37 14.73 -3.12
CA ARG A 117 3.81 15.87 -2.33
C ARG A 117 4.61 16.79 -3.26
N SER A 118 3.96 17.89 -3.66
CA SER A 118 4.58 19.04 -4.32
C SER A 118 5.63 19.70 -3.44
#